data_AF-A0A9P0LL24-F1
#
_entry.id   AF-A0A9P0LL24-F1
#
_cell.length_a   1.000
_cell.length_b   1.000
_cell.length_c   1.000
_cell.angle_alpha   90.00
_cell.angle_beta   90.00
_cell.angle_gamma   90.00
#
_symmetry.space_group_name_H-M   'P 1'
#
loop_
_entity.id
_entity.type
_entity.pdbx_description
1 polymer ?
#
loop_
_entity_poly.entity_id
_entity_poly.type
_entity_poly.pdbx_seq_one_letter_code
_entity_poly.pdbx_strand_id
1 'polypeptide(L)'
;MVKTPGMAFDMEETELDLTYGSRYANVNLPDAYERLILDVFCGSQMHFVRSDELSEAWRIFTPLLHRIESEKIRPKPYVYGSRGPKEADELLLKNNFTYTGSYKWKQPE
;
A
#
# COMPACT_ATOMS: atom_id res chain seq x y z
N MET A 1 16.29 12.27 5.43
CA MET A 1 16.79 13.56 5.91
C MET A 1 18.14 13.81 5.28
N VAL A 2 18.28 14.90 4.54
CA VAL A 2 19.56 15.38 4.00
C VAL A 2 19.75 16.84 4.41
N LYS A 3 20.99 17.32 4.33
CA LYS A 3 21.25 18.75 4.46
C LYS A 3 20.49 19.50 3.37
N THR A 4 19.80 20.58 3.73
CA THR A 4 19.15 21.48 2.76
C THR A 4 20.17 21.91 1.69
N PRO A 5 19.85 21.73 0.39
CA PRO A 5 20.71 22.21 -0.69
C PRO A 5 20.92 23.74 -0.58
N GLY A 6 22.18 24.19 -0.53
CA GLY A 6 22.55 25.60 -0.43
C GLY A 6 23.36 25.97 0.82
N MET A 7 23.25 27.25 1.23
CA MET A 7 23.99 27.82 2.36
C MET A 7 23.34 27.60 3.74
N ALA A 8 22.17 26.97 3.79
CA ALA A 8 21.51 26.58 5.04
C ALA A 8 22.16 25.31 5.63
N PHE A 9 22.11 25.17 6.96
CA PHE A 9 22.54 23.97 7.69
C PHE A 9 21.35 23.16 8.22
N ASP A 10 20.13 23.54 7.84
CA ASP A 10 18.92 22.82 8.22
C ASP A 10 18.83 21.46 7.52
N MET A 11 17.99 20.59 8.07
CA MET A 11 17.70 19.28 7.47
C MET A 11 16.37 19.33 6.72
N GLU A 12 16.33 18.70 5.56
CA GLU A 12 15.15 18.56 4.71
C GLU A 12 14.86 17.07 4.43
N GLU A 13 13.58 16.75 4.25
CA GLU A 13 13.13 15.42 3.84
C GLU A 13 13.33 15.26 2.32
N THR A 14 14.01 14.18 1.91
CA THR A 14 14.23 13.81 0.50
C THR A 14 14.15 12.29 0.37
N GLU A 15 14.03 11.83 -0.86
CA GLU A 15 13.82 10.45 -1.25
C GLU A 15 14.97 9.88 -2.10
N LEU A 16 15.12 8.57 -2.05
CA LEU A 16 15.85 7.80 -3.06
C LEU A 16 14.80 7.19 -3.99
N ASP A 17 14.68 7.73 -5.20
CA ASP A 17 13.64 7.34 -6.15
C ASP A 17 14.10 6.24 -7.11
N LEU A 18 13.21 5.26 -7.34
CA LEU A 18 13.33 4.28 -8.42
C LEU A 18 11.98 4.18 -9.15
N THR A 19 11.78 5.09 -10.11
CA THR A 19 10.62 5.02 -11.00
C THR A 19 10.91 4.09 -12.19
N TYR A 20 10.14 3.01 -12.33
CA TYR A 20 10.34 2.00 -13.39
C TYR A 20 10.21 2.58 -14.80
N GLY A 21 9.23 3.46 -15.02
CA GLY A 21 8.99 4.08 -16.33
C GLY A 21 10.14 4.95 -16.83
N SER A 22 10.86 5.64 -15.95
CA SER A 22 12.04 6.44 -16.33
C SER A 22 13.29 5.58 -16.44
N ARG A 23 13.51 4.65 -15.50
CA ARG A 23 14.73 3.85 -15.44
C ARG A 23 14.78 2.70 -16.47
N TYR A 24 13.62 2.14 -16.81
CA TYR A 24 13.46 0.96 -17.66
C TYR A 24 12.46 1.22 -18.79
N ALA A 25 12.53 2.39 -19.43
CA ALA A 25 11.56 2.86 -20.44
C ALA A 25 11.28 1.87 -21.59
N ASN A 26 12.25 1.00 -21.93
CA ASN A 26 12.13 0.04 -23.03
C ASN A 26 11.83 -1.40 -22.57
N VAL A 27 11.58 -1.62 -21.28
CA VAL A 27 11.28 -2.95 -20.75
C VAL A 27 9.77 -3.14 -20.75
N ASN A 28 9.30 -4.22 -21.39
CA ASN A 28 7.91 -4.63 -21.27
C ASN A 28 7.67 -5.30 -19.91
N LEU A 29 6.78 -4.73 -19.11
CA LEU A 29 6.30 -5.34 -17.87
C LEU A 29 5.15 -6.29 -18.24
N PRO A 30 5.30 -7.62 -18.11
CA PRO A 30 4.24 -8.55 -18.43
C PRO A 30 3.07 -8.35 -17.48
N ASP A 31 1.85 -8.60 -17.97
CA ASP A 31 0.67 -8.58 -17.13
C ASP A 31 0.74 -9.66 -16.03
N ALA A 32 0.04 -9.43 -14.91
CA ALA A 32 -0.02 -10.37 -13.81
C ALA A 32 -0.47 -11.76 -14.26
N TYR A 33 -1.45 -11.85 -15.16
CA TYR A 33 -1.93 -13.14 -15.66
C TYR A 33 -0.95 -13.84 -16.60
N GLU A 34 -0.24 -13.10 -17.44
CA GLU A 34 0.80 -13.68 -18.31
C GLU A 34 1.87 -14.38 -17.46
N ARG A 35 2.30 -13.72 -16.37
CA ARG A 35 3.28 -14.28 -15.45
C ARG A 35 2.75 -15.49 -14.70
N LEU A 36 1.55 -15.40 -14.13
CA LEU A 36 0.96 -16.50 -13.35
C LEU A 36 0.69 -17.74 -14.20
N ILE A 37 0.21 -17.57 -15.44
CA ILE A 37 0.01 -18.69 -16.36
C ILE A 37 1.33 -19.35 -16.71
N LEU A 38 2.38 -18.55 -17.02
CA LEU A 38 3.71 -19.08 -17.27
C LEU A 38 4.24 -19.88 -16.08
N ASP A 39 4.02 -19.41 -14.85
CA ASP A 39 4.45 -20.10 -13.64
C ASP A 39 3.76 -21.47 -13.48
N VAL A 40 2.49 -21.61 -13.88
CA VAL A 40 1.81 -22.91 -13.95
C VAL A 40 2.52 -23.87 -14.91
N PHE A 41 2.87 -23.40 -16.11
CA PHE A 41 3.61 -24.21 -17.08
C PHE A 41 5.00 -24.61 -16.58
N CYS A 42 5.67 -23.74 -15.83
CA CYS A 42 6.96 -24.02 -15.21
C CYS A 42 6.86 -24.86 -13.92
N GLY A 43 5.65 -25.18 -13.44
CA GLY A 43 5.43 -25.89 -12.19
C GLY A 43 5.81 -25.09 -10.94
N SER A 44 5.93 -23.76 -11.05
CA SER A 44 6.25 -22.88 -9.93
C SER A 44 4.98 -22.48 -9.19
N GLN A 45 4.90 -22.83 -7.90
CA GLN A 45 3.76 -22.51 -7.04
C GLN A 45 4.00 -21.28 -6.14
N MET A 46 5.13 -20.57 -6.30
CA MET A 46 5.56 -19.51 -5.40
C MET A 46 4.58 -18.33 -5.31
N HIS A 47 3.86 -18.02 -6.39
CA HIS A 47 2.91 -16.91 -6.46
C HIS A 47 1.45 -17.34 -6.25
N PHE A 48 1.22 -18.58 -5.82
CA PHE A 48 -0.11 -19.12 -5.57
C PHE A 48 -0.36 -19.27 -4.07
N VAL A 49 -1.60 -19.01 -3.67
CA VAL A 49 -2.01 -19.13 -2.27
C VAL A 49 -2.03 -20.60 -1.86
N ARG A 50 -1.32 -20.95 -0.79
CA ARG A 50 -1.34 -22.30 -0.23
C ARG A 50 -2.55 -22.50 0.70
N SER A 51 -2.97 -23.75 0.89
CA SER A 51 -4.18 -24.08 1.65
C SER A 51 -4.14 -23.63 3.12
N ASP A 52 -2.97 -23.68 3.76
CA ASP A 52 -2.77 -23.21 5.13
C ASP A 52 -2.76 -21.69 5.23
N GLU A 53 -2.16 -20.98 4.26
CA GLU A 53 -2.22 -19.51 4.17
C GLU A 53 -3.66 -19.03 4.04
N LEU A 54 -4.45 -19.70 3.20
CA LEU A 54 -5.87 -19.41 3.04
C LEU A 54 -6.64 -19.64 4.34
N SER A 55 -6.38 -20.76 5.03
CA SER A 55 -7.00 -21.08 6.32
C SER A 55 -6.70 -20.01 7.37
N GLU A 56 -5.45 -19.54 7.47
CA GLU A 56 -5.05 -18.52 8.44
C GLU A 56 -5.64 -17.14 8.12
N ALA A 57 -5.70 -16.76 6.84
CA ALA A 57 -6.36 -15.53 6.43
C ALA A 57 -7.84 -15.53 6.87
N TRP A 58 -8.57 -16.61 6.60
CA TRP A 58 -9.95 -16.75 7.05
C TRP A 58 -10.07 -16.79 8.57
N ARG A 59 -9.17 -17.47 9.28
CA ARG A 59 -9.17 -17.50 10.76
C ARG A 59 -9.09 -16.10 11.36
N ILE A 60 -8.28 -15.21 10.77
CA ILE A 60 -8.09 -13.83 11.26
C ILE A 60 -9.34 -12.97 11.01
N PHE A 61 -9.92 -13.00 9.81
CA PHE A 61 -11.00 -12.08 9.43
C PHE A 61 -12.41 -12.59 9.76
N THR A 62 -12.63 -13.90 9.82
CA THR A 62 -13.98 -14.50 10.02
C THR A 62 -14.70 -13.98 11.27
N PRO A 63 -14.07 -13.86 12.46
CA PRO A 63 -14.77 -13.37 13.65
C PRO A 63 -15.30 -11.93 13.48
N LEU A 64 -14.52 -11.08 12.80
CA LEU A 64 -14.93 -9.70 12.50
C LEU A 64 -16.05 -9.66 11.46
N LEU A 65 -15.97 -10.48 10.42
CA LEU A 65 -17.00 -10.56 9.38
C LEU A 65 -18.34 -11.03 9.95
N HIS A 66 -18.34 -12.09 10.78
CA HIS A 66 -19.54 -12.56 11.47
C HIS A 66 -20.14 -11.49 12.39
N ARG A 67 -19.30 -10.70 13.05
CA ARG A 67 -19.75 -9.57 13.88
C ARG A 67 -20.41 -8.48 13.03
N ILE A 68 -19.82 -8.12 11.90
CA ILE A 68 -20.37 -7.11 10.98
C ILE A 68 -21.75 -7.55 10.47
N GLU A 69 -21.90 -8.82 10.11
CA GLU A 69 -23.16 -9.38 9.61
C GLU A 69 -24.25 -9.47 10.69
N SER A 70 -23.90 -9.95 11.89
CA SER A 70 -24.84 -10.10 13.00
C SER A 70 -25.29 -8.75 13.59
N GLU A 71 -24.37 -7.83 13.84
CA GLU A 71 -24.66 -6.51 14.40
C GLU A 71 -25.17 -5.52 13.35
N LYS A 72 -25.10 -5.86 12.05
CA LYS A 72 -25.46 -4.99 10.91
C LYS A 72 -24.85 -3.59 11.04
N ILE A 73 -23.55 -3.56 11.33
CA ILE A 73 -22.79 -2.33 11.57
C ILE A 73 -22.87 -1.44 10.33
N ARG A 74 -23.37 -0.21 10.49
CA ARG A 74 -23.46 0.76 9.39
C ARG A 74 -22.09 1.40 9.14
N PRO A 75 -21.59 1.43 7.89
CA PRO A 75 -20.34 2.11 7.58
C PRO A 75 -20.48 3.62 7.75
N LYS A 76 -19.35 4.28 8.04
CA LYS A 76 -19.28 5.73 8.15
C LYS A 76 -19.35 6.35 6.74
N PRO A 77 -20.24 7.31 6.49
CA PRO A 77 -20.32 7.98 5.20
C PRO A 77 -19.09 8.87 5.00
N TYR A 78 -18.65 9.00 3.75
CA TYR A 78 -17.59 9.91 3.34
C TYR A 78 -17.89 10.45 1.94
N VAL A 79 -17.31 11.60 1.61
CA VAL A 79 -17.55 12.27 0.32
C VAL A 79 -16.80 11.53 -0.79
N TYR A 80 -17.43 11.36 -1.95
CA TYR A 80 -16.78 10.78 -3.13
C TYR A 80 -15.53 11.59 -3.53
N GLY A 81 -14.42 10.90 -3.78
CA GLY A 81 -13.11 11.51 -4.06
C GLY A 81 -12.31 11.95 -2.82
N SER A 82 -12.88 11.84 -1.61
CA SER A 82 -12.10 12.02 -0.38
C SER A 82 -11.27 10.77 -0.05
N ARG A 83 -10.33 10.90 0.89
CA ARG A 83 -9.47 9.81 1.39
C ARG A 83 -10.19 8.80 2.29
N GLY A 84 -11.49 9.02 2.57
CA GLY A 84 -12.28 8.20 3.48
C GLY A 84 -12.73 8.96 4.73
N PRO A 85 -13.26 8.24 5.74
CA PRO A 85 -13.74 8.83 7.00
C PRO A 85 -12.57 9.29 7.89
N LYS A 86 -12.78 10.37 8.65
CA LYS A 86 -11.77 10.92 9.58
C LYS A 86 -11.38 9.92 10.67
N GLU A 87 -12.29 9.05 11.06
CA GLU A 87 -12.04 8.01 12.05
C GLU A 87 -10.94 7.01 11.61
N ALA A 88 -10.66 6.90 10.31
CA ALA A 88 -9.54 6.09 9.82
C ALA A 88 -8.18 6.72 10.17
N ASP A 89 -8.05 8.05 10.03
CA ASP A 89 -6.84 8.78 10.42
C ASP A 89 -6.63 8.74 11.94
N GLU A 90 -7.72 8.84 12.71
CA GLU A 90 -7.67 8.69 14.18
C GLU A 90 -7.22 7.28 14.61
N LEU A 91 -7.65 6.23 13.88
CA LEU A 91 -7.22 4.87 14.14
C LEU A 91 -5.72 4.70 13.87
N LEU A 92 -5.20 5.31 12.80
CA LEU A 92 -3.77 5.27 12.47
C LEU A 92 -2.93 5.96 13.56
N LEU A 93 -3.36 7.15 14.01
CA LEU A 93 -2.68 7.89 15.10
C LEU A 93 -2.62 7.08 16.40
N LYS A 94 -3.72 6.38 16.75
CA LYS A 94 -3.75 5.47 17.91
C LYS A 94 -2.82 4.27 17.76
N ASN A 95 -2.51 3.86 16.53
CA ASN A 95 -1.63 2.75 16.21
C ASN A 95 -0.20 3.21 15.84
N ASN A 96 0.24 4.35 16.38
CA ASN A 96 1.61 4.89 16.24
C ASN A 96 2.02 5.29 14.82
N PHE A 97 1.08 5.46 13.89
CA PHE A 97 1.37 6.08 12.61
C PHE A 97 1.35 7.61 12.76
N THR A 98 2.44 8.28 12.41
CA THR A 98 2.55 9.74 12.46
C THR A 98 2.62 10.31 11.06
N TYR A 99 1.63 11.13 10.69
CA TYR A 99 1.65 11.89 9.45
C TYR A 99 2.24 13.28 9.70
N THR A 100 3.38 13.60 9.08
CA THR A 100 4.08 14.88 9.28
C THR A 100 3.61 15.98 8.33
N GLY A 101 3.23 15.64 7.10
CA GLY A 101 2.80 16.60 6.07
C GLY A 101 3.88 17.61 5.64
N SER A 102 5.12 17.46 6.13
CA SER A 102 6.29 18.30 5.85
C SER A 102 6.91 17.98 4.49
N TYR A 103 6.78 16.73 4.04
CA TYR A 103 7.37 16.25 2.79
C TYR A 103 6.80 16.95 1.56
N LYS A 104 7.69 17.40 0.67
CA LYS A 104 7.32 18.06 -0.59
C LYS A 104 8.05 17.38 -1.74
N TRP A 105 7.32 16.57 -2.49
CA TRP A 105 7.82 15.99 -3.72
C TRP A 105 7.48 16.87 -4.93
N LYS A 106 8.44 17.04 -5.82
CA LYS A 106 8.24 17.63 -7.15
C LYS A 106 8.78 16.62 -8.16
N GLN A 107 7.99 16.35 -9.20
CA GLN A 107 8.44 15.46 -10.26
C GLN A 107 9.70 16.03 -10.91
N PRO A 108 10.82 15.28 -10.93
CA PRO A 108 12.02 15.69 -11.66
C PRO A 108 11.71 15.74 -13.17
N GLU A 109 12.20 16.79 -13.83
CA GLU A 109 12.12 16.99 -15.30
C GLU A 109 12.87 15.89 -16.07
#